data_AF-A0A4Q7DSB4-F1
#
_entry.id   AF-A0A4Q7DSB4-F1
#
_cell.length_a   1.000
_cell.length_b   1.000
_cell.length_c   1.000
_cell.angle_alpha   90.00
_cell.angle_beta   90.00
_cell.angle_gamma   90.00
#
_symmetry.space_group_name_H-M   'P 1'
#
loop_
_entity.id
_entity.type
_entity.pdbx_description
1 polymer ?
#
loop_
_entity_poly.entity_id
_entity_poly.type
_entity_poly.pdbx_seq_one_letter_code
_entity_poly.pdbx_strand_id
1 'polypeptide(L)'
;MKSNKKPFYKQWWAVTIAFIFVFFVGYIFGSTASSSDDSNDEASVASSSKSSSKSTTDDKSSGKNNAKKTLTVSYKNYEISSEKTFKPNYTNNSWAGGSVSVDSITLYKTAKAYNYDSANDGKFTIQGFMQIHYVIKTKADVSVYPTQGTYIYSNGEQHGADSTESWDGDISKNVTKQGTVTVPVEKISSVNSVRVKFDASGQDFSDDSLDHDFDFTITLS
;
A
#
# COMPACT_ATOMS: atom_id res chain seq x y z
N MET A 1 -34.43 31.28 -23.60
CA MET A 1 -34.26 30.70 -22.24
C MET A 1 -33.38 29.46 -22.37
N LYS A 2 -32.20 29.45 -21.74
CA LYS A 2 -31.21 28.37 -21.86
C LYS A 2 -31.58 27.22 -20.90
N SER A 3 -31.85 26.03 -21.44
CA SER A 3 -32.06 24.80 -20.67
C SER A 3 -30.71 24.21 -20.25
N ASN A 4 -30.32 24.38 -18.99
CA ASN A 4 -29.16 23.69 -18.42
C ASN A 4 -29.57 22.28 -17.99
N LYS A 5 -29.34 21.29 -18.87
CA LYS A 5 -29.30 19.89 -18.46
C LYS A 5 -28.00 19.65 -17.70
N LYS A 6 -28.09 19.39 -16.39
CA LYS A 6 -26.96 18.93 -15.57
C LYS A 6 -26.50 17.55 -16.07
N PRO A 7 -25.20 17.29 -16.28
CA PRO A 7 -24.73 15.97 -16.70
C PRO A 7 -24.87 14.94 -15.56
N PHE A 8 -25.48 13.81 -15.90
CA PHE A 8 -25.87 12.70 -15.03
C PHE A 8 -24.68 11.77 -14.74
N TYR A 9 -23.62 12.29 -14.12
CA TYR A 9 -22.47 11.48 -13.72
C TYR A 9 -21.77 12.10 -12.50
N LYS A 10 -22.39 12.08 -11.32
CA LYS A 10 -21.74 12.47 -10.04
C LYS A 10 -22.42 11.87 -8.79
N GLN A 11 -22.89 10.62 -8.83
CA GLN A 11 -23.43 9.94 -7.64
C GLN A 11 -23.05 8.45 -7.57
N TRP A 12 -21.81 8.11 -7.94
CA TRP A 12 -21.34 6.72 -7.81
C TRP A 12 -20.89 6.35 -6.39
N TRP A 13 -20.54 7.34 -5.55
CA TRP A 13 -20.17 7.15 -4.15
C TRP A 13 -21.37 6.79 -3.24
N ALA A 14 -22.59 7.17 -3.62
CA ALA A 14 -23.79 6.87 -2.85
C ALA A 14 -24.21 5.39 -2.94
N VAL A 15 -23.89 4.71 -4.04
CA VAL A 15 -24.21 3.28 -4.23
C VAL A 15 -23.26 2.40 -3.41
N THR A 16 -21.98 2.79 -3.29
CA THR A 16 -20.98 2.07 -2.47
C THR A 16 -21.32 2.12 -0.98
N ILE A 17 -21.75 3.27 -0.46
CA ILE A 17 -22.12 3.43 0.97
C ILE A 17 -23.35 2.57 1.32
N ALA A 18 -24.32 2.44 0.40
CA ALA A 18 -25.53 1.64 0.64
C ALA A 18 -25.24 0.12 0.74
N PHE A 19 -24.25 -0.41 0.01
CA PHE A 19 -23.88 -1.83 0.09
C PHE A 19 -23.14 -2.19 1.38
N ILE A 20 -22.32 -1.29 1.92
CA ILE A 20 -21.58 -1.50 3.18
C ILE A 20 -22.54 -1.63 4.38
N PHE A 21 -23.61 -0.84 4.41
CA PHE A 21 -24.60 -0.89 5.49
C PHE A 21 -25.38 -2.23 5.55
N VAL A 22 -25.65 -2.88 4.41
CA VAL A 22 -26.40 -4.15 4.37
C VAL A 22 -25.57 -5.32 4.89
N PHE A 23 -24.24 -5.30 4.72
CA PHE A 23 -23.36 -6.37 5.24
C PHE A 23 -23.07 -6.25 6.74
N PHE A 24 -23.08 -5.05 7.33
CA PHE A 24 -22.79 -4.88 8.76
C PHE A 24 -23.99 -5.14 9.69
N VAL A 25 -25.23 -4.95 9.24
CA VAL A 25 -26.42 -5.22 10.08
C VAL A 25 -26.68 -6.73 10.23
N GLY A 26 -26.18 -7.57 9.31
CA GLY A 26 -26.29 -9.04 9.40
C GLY A 26 -25.40 -9.71 10.44
N TYR A 27 -24.41 -9.00 11.01
CA TYR A 27 -23.45 -9.60 11.96
C TYR A 27 -23.76 -9.30 13.43
N ILE A 28 -24.76 -8.46 13.73
CA ILE A 28 -25.11 -8.05 15.11
C ILE A 28 -26.27 -8.88 15.71
N PHE A 29 -27.00 -9.67 14.91
CA PHE A 29 -28.01 -10.62 15.41
C PHE A 29 -27.57 -12.06 15.20
N GLY A 30 -26.65 -12.52 16.06
CA GLY A 30 -26.15 -13.89 16.06
C GLY A 30 -25.33 -14.21 17.31
N SER A 31 -25.86 -13.94 18.49
CA SER A 31 -25.27 -14.37 19.77
C SER A 31 -26.16 -15.41 20.46
N THR A 32 -25.57 -16.56 20.79
CA THR A 32 -25.79 -17.49 21.94
C THR A 32 -25.21 -18.87 21.54
N ALA A 33 -24.40 -19.62 22.30
CA ALA A 33 -24.01 -19.56 23.70
C ALA A 33 -22.77 -20.46 24.00
N SER A 34 -22.07 -20.11 25.10
CA SER A 34 -21.43 -20.96 26.15
C SER A 34 -20.27 -21.91 25.79
N SER A 35 -19.21 -22.10 26.60
CA SER A 35 -18.82 -21.60 27.93
C SER A 35 -17.44 -22.14 28.33
N SER A 36 -16.68 -21.31 29.06
CA SER A 36 -15.77 -21.55 30.21
C SER A 36 -14.71 -22.67 30.19
N ASP A 37 -13.44 -22.36 30.54
CA ASP A 37 -13.00 -22.32 31.95
C ASP A 37 -11.59 -21.71 32.14
N ASP A 38 -11.40 -21.10 33.31
CA ASP A 38 -10.20 -20.42 33.82
C ASP A 38 -9.13 -21.41 34.35
N SER A 39 -7.86 -20.99 34.33
CA SER A 39 -6.94 -21.19 35.46
C SER A 39 -5.64 -20.38 35.33
N ASN A 40 -5.37 -19.56 36.34
CA ASN A 40 -4.08 -18.91 36.62
C ASN A 40 -3.08 -19.92 37.18
N ASP A 41 -1.79 -19.76 36.86
CA ASP A 41 -0.69 -20.10 37.78
C ASP A 41 0.61 -19.37 37.39
N GLU A 42 1.28 -18.82 38.42
CA GLU A 42 2.50 -18.02 38.38
C GLU A 42 3.76 -18.90 38.59
N ALA A 43 4.83 -18.56 37.85
CA ALA A 43 6.27 -18.76 38.06
C ALA A 43 6.88 -20.10 38.56
N SER A 44 7.90 -20.58 37.83
CA SER A 44 9.25 -20.82 38.40
C SER A 44 10.32 -21.01 37.31
N VAL A 45 11.53 -20.55 37.64
CA VAL A 45 12.76 -20.51 36.83
C VAL A 45 13.53 -21.83 36.85
N ALA A 46 14.11 -22.25 35.71
CA ALA A 46 15.35 -23.05 35.69
C ALA A 46 16.07 -22.97 34.33
N SER A 47 17.36 -22.63 34.40
CA SER A 47 18.33 -22.49 33.31
C SER A 47 18.65 -23.80 32.58
N SER A 48 18.87 -23.72 31.26
CA SER A 48 19.78 -24.66 30.58
C SER A 48 20.51 -24.01 29.39
N SER A 49 21.83 -24.10 29.46
CA SER A 49 22.90 -23.64 28.57
C SER A 49 22.68 -23.85 27.07
N LYS A 50 22.78 -22.75 26.30
CA LYS A 50 22.92 -22.81 24.83
C LYS A 50 24.40 -22.81 24.43
N SER A 51 24.78 -23.93 23.82
CA SER A 51 26.06 -24.20 23.18
C SER A 51 26.53 -23.04 22.29
N SER A 52 27.77 -22.62 22.54
CA SER A 52 28.57 -21.79 21.67
C SER A 52 29.00 -22.59 20.44
N SER A 53 28.55 -22.16 19.25
CA SER A 53 29.15 -22.58 17.99
C SER A 53 29.71 -21.36 17.27
N LYS A 54 31.03 -21.33 17.33
CA LYS A 54 31.99 -20.39 16.76
C LYS A 54 31.76 -20.23 15.25
N SER A 55 31.43 -19.01 14.82
CA SER A 55 31.47 -18.62 13.41
C SER A 55 32.94 -18.48 12.98
N THR A 56 33.47 -19.50 12.31
CA THR A 56 34.72 -19.39 11.56
C THR A 56 34.44 -18.73 10.22
N THR A 57 35.08 -17.60 10.00
CA THR A 57 35.31 -16.98 8.71
C THR A 57 36.10 -17.94 7.83
N ASP A 58 35.45 -18.48 6.81
CA ASP A 58 36.13 -19.11 5.68
C ASP A 58 35.79 -18.32 4.42
N ASP A 59 36.70 -17.42 4.07
CA ASP A 59 36.80 -16.84 2.73
C ASP A 59 37.04 -17.96 1.72
N LYS A 60 36.00 -18.26 0.93
CA LYS A 60 36.15 -19.07 -0.29
C LYS A 60 35.37 -18.42 -1.43
N SER A 61 36.12 -17.64 -2.21
CA SER A 61 35.81 -17.25 -3.58
C SER A 61 35.17 -18.43 -4.34
N SER A 62 33.92 -18.27 -4.75
CA SER A 62 33.26 -19.15 -5.71
C SER A 62 32.11 -18.45 -6.41
N GLY A 63 32.26 -18.30 -7.74
CA GLY A 63 31.18 -18.17 -8.72
C GLY A 63 30.26 -16.95 -8.61
N LYS A 64 30.32 -16.07 -9.62
CA LYS A 64 29.17 -15.25 -10.01
C LYS A 64 28.02 -16.19 -10.43
N ASN A 65 27.25 -16.67 -9.46
CA ASN A 65 25.94 -17.23 -9.71
C ASN A 65 25.08 -16.05 -10.15
N ASN A 66 24.80 -15.94 -11.45
CA ASN A 66 23.77 -15.04 -11.98
C ASN A 66 22.40 -15.57 -11.55
N ALA A 67 22.12 -15.55 -10.25
CA ALA A 67 20.78 -15.80 -9.74
C ALA A 67 19.86 -14.76 -10.35
N LYS A 68 18.83 -15.23 -11.06
CA LYS A 68 17.85 -14.33 -11.67
C LYS A 68 17.20 -13.50 -10.56
N LYS A 69 17.21 -12.18 -10.74
CA LYS A 69 16.52 -11.27 -9.83
C LYS A 69 15.01 -11.51 -9.94
N THR A 70 14.34 -11.61 -8.79
CA THR A 70 12.89 -11.79 -8.73
C THR A 70 12.25 -10.77 -7.80
N LEU A 71 11.01 -10.38 -8.09
CA LEU A 71 10.14 -9.58 -7.24
C LEU A 71 8.89 -10.40 -6.91
N THR A 72 8.53 -10.49 -5.65
CA THR A 72 7.29 -11.15 -5.21
C THR A 72 6.19 -10.11 -5.06
N VAL A 73 5.08 -10.28 -5.79
CA VAL A 73 3.88 -9.44 -5.67
C VAL A 73 2.69 -10.38 -5.51
N SER A 74 1.92 -10.21 -4.44
CA SER A 74 0.71 -11.01 -4.16
C SER A 74 0.95 -12.53 -4.29
N TYR A 75 2.00 -13.00 -3.61
CA TYR A 75 2.48 -14.40 -3.58
C TYR A 75 2.96 -14.97 -4.92
N LYS A 76 3.10 -14.15 -5.97
CA LYS A 76 3.65 -14.55 -7.28
C LYS A 76 5.03 -13.95 -7.49
N ASN A 77 5.94 -14.74 -8.06
CA ASN A 77 7.29 -14.31 -8.38
C ASN A 77 7.40 -13.87 -9.84
N TYR A 78 7.97 -12.69 -10.05
CA TYR A 78 8.23 -12.09 -11.35
C TYR A 78 9.73 -11.97 -11.56
N GLU A 79 10.24 -12.52 -12.67
CA GLU A 79 11.65 -12.34 -13.03
C GLU A 79 11.86 -10.89 -13.48
N ILE A 80 12.90 -10.24 -12.97
CA ILE A 80 13.23 -8.82 -13.21
C ILE A 80 14.46 -8.72 -14.10
N SER A 81 14.36 -7.99 -15.22
CA SER A 81 15.50 -7.71 -16.10
C SER A 81 16.32 -6.50 -15.65
N SER A 82 15.65 -5.49 -15.10
CA SER A 82 16.30 -4.24 -14.68
C SER A 82 15.42 -3.50 -13.68
N GLU A 83 16.03 -2.63 -12.90
CA GLU A 83 15.32 -1.71 -12.00
C GLU A 83 15.96 -0.33 -12.07
N LYS A 84 15.17 0.70 -11.74
CA LYS A 84 15.68 2.06 -11.54
C LYS A 84 15.01 2.66 -10.31
N THR A 85 15.82 3.09 -9.35
CA THR A 85 15.36 3.77 -8.13
C THR A 85 15.56 5.27 -8.24
N PHE A 86 14.53 6.02 -7.89
CA PHE A 86 14.46 7.47 -7.83
C PHE A 86 14.30 7.91 -6.38
N LYS A 87 14.80 9.10 -6.05
CA LYS A 87 14.70 9.69 -4.70
C LYS A 87 14.06 11.08 -4.79
N PRO A 88 12.74 11.16 -4.97
CA PRO A 88 12.05 12.40 -5.32
C PRO A 88 12.04 13.49 -4.23
N ASN A 89 12.53 13.20 -3.01
CA ASN A 89 12.51 14.10 -1.85
C ASN A 89 11.17 14.86 -1.70
N TYR A 90 10.06 14.16 -1.91
CA TYR A 90 8.74 14.74 -1.92
C TYR A 90 8.17 14.77 -0.50
N THR A 91 7.53 15.86 -0.11
CA THR A 91 6.78 15.98 1.14
C THR A 91 5.59 16.93 0.98
N ASN A 92 4.41 16.47 1.38
CA ASN A 92 3.19 17.24 1.48
C ASN A 92 2.85 17.50 2.95
N ASN A 93 2.73 18.78 3.33
CA ASN A 93 2.38 19.25 4.67
C ASN A 93 1.03 20.01 4.71
N SER A 94 0.21 19.89 3.66
CA SER A 94 -1.06 20.65 3.54
C SER A 94 -2.19 20.09 4.40
N TRP A 95 -2.05 18.86 4.90
CA TRP A 95 -3.05 18.20 5.73
C TRP A 95 -2.86 18.52 7.23
N ALA A 96 -3.96 18.83 7.93
CA ALA A 96 -3.91 19.09 9.37
C ALA A 96 -3.52 17.84 10.19
N GLY A 97 -3.91 16.65 9.73
CA GLY A 97 -3.64 15.38 10.39
C GLY A 97 -2.17 14.94 10.35
N GLY A 98 -1.32 15.56 9.53
CA GLY A 98 0.07 15.16 9.43
C GLY A 98 0.81 15.61 8.17
N SER A 99 1.81 14.82 7.79
CA SER A 99 2.55 14.98 6.54
C SER A 99 2.73 13.65 5.84
N VAL A 100 2.67 13.66 4.51
CA VAL A 100 2.99 12.50 3.66
C VAL A 100 4.24 12.81 2.87
N SER A 101 5.24 11.96 2.98
CA SER A 101 6.47 12.02 2.18
C SER A 101 6.61 10.78 1.31
N VAL A 102 7.29 10.94 0.17
CA VAL A 102 7.78 9.83 -0.67
C VAL A 102 9.27 10.02 -0.82
N ASP A 103 10.04 9.11 -0.23
CA ASP A 103 11.50 9.18 -0.19
C ASP A 103 12.18 8.34 -1.28
N SER A 104 11.50 7.30 -1.77
CA SER A 104 11.99 6.44 -2.84
C SER A 104 10.87 5.89 -3.72
N ILE A 105 11.17 5.78 -5.01
CA ILE A 105 10.34 5.10 -6.00
C ILE A 105 11.23 4.15 -6.78
N THR A 106 10.90 2.87 -6.87
CA THR A 106 11.63 1.91 -7.70
C THR A 106 10.74 1.38 -8.82
N LEU A 107 11.20 1.54 -10.06
CA LEU A 107 10.56 1.02 -11.25
C LEU A 107 11.25 -0.29 -11.65
N TYR A 108 10.53 -1.40 -11.56
CA TYR A 108 10.99 -2.74 -11.90
C TYR A 108 10.52 -3.13 -13.29
N LYS A 109 11.45 -3.47 -14.19
CA LYS A 109 11.14 -4.07 -15.49
C LYS A 109 11.17 -5.58 -15.38
N THR A 110 10.08 -6.22 -15.76
CA THR A 110 10.04 -7.69 -15.83
C THR A 110 10.85 -8.21 -17.02
N ALA A 111 11.42 -9.42 -16.88
CA ALA A 111 12.22 -10.05 -17.92
C ALA A 111 11.41 -10.39 -19.19
N LYS A 112 10.10 -10.51 -19.04
CA LYS A 112 9.12 -10.67 -20.12
C LYS A 112 7.81 -10.03 -19.69
N ALA A 113 6.88 -9.88 -20.63
CA ALA A 113 5.50 -9.54 -20.30
C ALA A 113 4.83 -10.67 -19.48
N TYR A 114 3.99 -10.29 -18.51
CA TYR A 114 3.23 -11.23 -17.69
C TYR A 114 1.74 -10.91 -17.77
N ASN A 115 0.90 -11.94 -17.87
CA ASN A 115 -0.53 -11.77 -17.61
C ASN A 115 -0.72 -11.49 -16.12
N TYR A 116 -1.42 -10.41 -15.84
CA TYR A 116 -1.71 -9.91 -14.51
C TYR A 116 -3.22 -9.91 -14.30
N ASP A 117 -3.63 -10.25 -13.10
CA ASP A 117 -5.02 -10.31 -12.67
C ASP A 117 -5.13 -9.38 -11.47
N SER A 118 -5.48 -8.13 -11.76
CA SER A 118 -5.66 -7.06 -10.78
C SER A 118 -6.97 -7.26 -10.03
N ALA A 119 -6.94 -7.06 -8.73
CA ALA A 119 -8.12 -7.02 -7.89
C ALA A 119 -9.08 -5.88 -8.29
N ASN A 120 -8.52 -4.78 -8.79
CA ASN A 120 -9.27 -3.54 -9.06
C ASN A 120 -9.49 -3.26 -10.57
N ASP A 121 -8.56 -3.70 -11.43
CA ASP A 121 -8.49 -3.31 -12.84
C ASP A 121 -8.68 -4.48 -13.82
N GLY A 122 -8.91 -5.69 -13.31
CA GLY A 122 -9.12 -6.89 -14.12
C GLY A 122 -7.85 -7.46 -14.77
N LYS A 123 -7.99 -8.10 -15.92
CA LYS A 123 -6.91 -8.87 -16.56
C LYS A 123 -6.22 -8.10 -17.67
N PHE A 124 -4.90 -7.96 -17.58
CA PHE A 124 -4.08 -7.27 -18.58
C PHE A 124 -2.64 -7.79 -18.59
N THR A 125 -1.80 -7.25 -19.47
CA THR A 125 -0.39 -7.64 -19.55
C THR A 125 0.50 -6.55 -18.99
N ILE A 126 1.37 -6.90 -18.04
CA ILE A 126 2.33 -5.98 -17.44
C ILE A 126 3.74 -6.17 -18.00
N GLN A 127 4.51 -5.08 -18.02
CA GLN A 127 5.95 -5.06 -18.29
C GLN A 127 6.77 -4.68 -17.05
N GLY A 128 6.12 -4.43 -15.92
CA GLY A 128 6.80 -3.98 -14.73
C GLY A 128 5.89 -3.73 -13.54
N PHE A 129 6.53 -3.22 -12.49
CA PHE A 129 5.89 -2.73 -11.28
C PHE A 129 6.56 -1.43 -10.84
N MET A 130 5.80 -0.54 -10.23
CA MET A 130 6.31 0.61 -9.51
C MET A 130 6.11 0.39 -8.01
N GLN A 131 7.18 0.49 -7.23
CA GLN A 131 7.14 0.51 -5.77
C GLN A 131 7.38 1.93 -5.28
N ILE A 132 6.47 2.45 -4.47
CA ILE A 132 6.51 3.81 -3.92
C ILE A 132 6.61 3.67 -2.41
N HIS A 133 7.72 4.12 -1.82
CA HIS A 133 7.90 4.09 -0.38
C HIS A 133 7.43 5.41 0.25
N TYR A 134 6.50 5.28 1.19
CA TYR A 134 5.86 6.35 1.91
C TYR A 134 6.43 6.49 3.31
N VAL A 135 6.50 7.73 3.79
CA VAL A 135 6.73 8.08 5.20
C VAL A 135 5.62 9.02 5.64
N ILE A 136 4.77 8.57 6.55
CA ILE A 136 3.63 9.31 7.08
C ILE A 136 3.94 9.70 8.52
N LYS A 137 3.87 10.99 8.83
CA LYS A 137 4.02 11.52 10.19
C LYS A 137 2.71 12.15 10.64
N THR A 138 2.16 11.69 11.74
CA THR A 138 0.83 12.12 12.20
C THR A 138 0.92 13.19 13.29
N LYS A 139 -0.10 14.07 13.34
CA LYS A 139 -0.33 15.08 14.38
C LYS A 139 -1.65 14.85 15.14
N ALA A 140 -2.45 13.90 14.68
CA ALA A 140 -3.71 13.46 15.26
C ALA A 140 -3.87 11.94 15.07
N ASP A 141 -4.89 11.35 15.71
CA ASP A 141 -5.31 9.98 15.43
C ASP A 141 -6.06 9.98 14.08
N VAL A 142 -5.51 9.28 13.11
CA VAL A 142 -5.92 9.39 11.71
C VAL A 142 -5.96 8.02 11.04
N SER A 143 -6.66 7.94 9.92
CA SER A 143 -6.65 6.80 9.01
C SER A 143 -6.14 7.28 7.66
N VAL A 144 -5.21 6.54 7.05
CA VAL A 144 -4.61 6.91 5.75
C VAL A 144 -4.53 5.69 4.87
N TYR A 145 -4.90 5.77 3.58
CA TYR A 145 -5.04 4.58 2.74
C TYR A 145 -4.30 4.61 1.39
N PRO A 146 -2.95 4.75 1.35
CA PRO A 146 -2.21 4.72 0.09
C PRO A 146 -2.31 3.37 -0.65
N THR A 147 -2.53 2.25 0.07
CA THR A 147 -2.75 0.92 -0.54
C THR A 147 -4.13 0.76 -1.17
N GLN A 148 -5.02 1.75 -1.01
CA GLN A 148 -6.30 1.84 -1.70
C GLN A 148 -6.31 2.98 -2.74
N GLY A 149 -5.15 3.58 -2.97
CA GLY A 149 -4.99 4.72 -3.86
C GLY A 149 -5.09 4.38 -5.35
N THR A 150 -5.29 5.41 -6.14
CA THR A 150 -5.20 5.39 -7.60
C THR A 150 -3.89 6.02 -8.05
N TYR A 151 -3.21 5.36 -8.99
CA TYR A 151 -1.89 5.74 -9.49
C TYR A 151 -1.97 5.92 -11.00
N ILE A 152 -1.67 7.14 -11.47
CA ILE A 152 -1.78 7.53 -12.87
C ILE A 152 -0.39 7.86 -13.40
N TYR A 153 0.09 7.08 -14.36
CA TYR A 153 1.40 7.27 -14.96
C TYR A 153 1.35 8.29 -16.10
N SER A 154 2.50 8.88 -16.41
CA SER A 154 2.65 9.85 -17.51
C SER A 154 2.28 9.33 -18.90
N ASN A 155 2.22 8.01 -19.08
CA ASN A 155 1.79 7.36 -20.32
C ASN A 155 0.26 7.22 -20.42
N GLY A 156 -0.49 7.69 -19.42
CA GLY A 156 -1.95 7.64 -19.36
C GLY A 156 -2.53 6.38 -18.71
N GLU A 157 -1.69 5.41 -18.33
CA GLU A 157 -2.10 4.24 -17.56
C GLU A 157 -2.58 4.66 -16.17
N GLN A 158 -3.64 4.01 -15.70
CA GLN A 158 -4.20 4.23 -14.37
C GLN A 158 -4.44 2.87 -13.73
N HIS A 159 -3.92 2.69 -12.52
CA HIS A 159 -4.06 1.45 -11.78
C HIS A 159 -4.37 1.69 -10.31
N GLY A 160 -5.11 0.77 -9.70
CA GLY A 160 -5.15 0.63 -8.25
C GLY A 160 -3.86 -0.01 -7.73
N ALA A 161 -3.61 0.12 -6.43
CA ALA A 161 -2.64 -0.78 -5.79
C ALA A 161 -3.22 -2.21 -5.76
N ASP A 162 -2.38 -3.20 -6.09
CA ASP A 162 -2.78 -4.62 -6.22
C ASP A 162 -2.01 -5.57 -5.29
N SER A 163 -1.27 -4.99 -4.37
CA SER A 163 -0.50 -5.71 -3.38
C SER A 163 -1.36 -6.13 -2.19
N THR A 164 -0.91 -7.17 -1.49
CA THR A 164 -1.43 -7.54 -0.16
C THR A 164 -0.77 -6.74 0.96
N GLU A 165 -0.32 -5.52 0.66
CA GLU A 165 0.35 -4.64 1.61
C GLU A 165 -0.69 -4.12 2.61
N SER A 166 -0.40 -4.25 3.90
CA SER A 166 -1.35 -3.97 5.00
C SER A 166 -0.76 -3.00 6.04
N TRP A 167 0.14 -2.13 5.59
CA TRP A 167 0.85 -1.22 6.48
C TRP A 167 0.10 0.09 6.72
N ASP A 168 -0.93 0.42 5.95
CA ASP A 168 -1.67 1.67 6.09
C ASP A 168 -2.86 1.51 7.06
N GLY A 169 -3.92 2.30 6.93
CA GLY A 169 -5.06 2.31 7.85
C GLY A 169 -4.84 3.22 9.06
N ASP A 170 -5.28 2.78 10.24
CA ASP A 170 -5.24 3.60 11.45
C ASP A 170 -3.80 3.82 11.93
N ILE A 171 -3.53 5.06 12.32
CA ILE A 171 -2.25 5.54 12.82
C ILE A 171 -2.51 6.51 13.97
N SER A 172 -1.98 6.19 15.15
CA SER A 172 -2.10 7.07 16.31
C SER A 172 -1.38 8.40 16.11
N LYS A 173 -1.79 9.40 16.89
CA LYS A 173 -1.14 10.70 16.98
C LYS A 173 0.36 10.60 17.30
N ASN A 174 1.16 11.47 16.66
CA ASN A 174 2.61 11.60 16.85
C ASN A 174 3.42 10.33 16.46
N VAL A 175 2.88 9.49 15.59
CA VAL A 175 3.55 8.30 15.07
C VAL A 175 4.12 8.58 13.68
N THR A 176 5.28 7.96 13.39
CA THR A 176 5.79 7.84 12.02
C THR A 176 5.55 6.42 11.53
N LYS A 177 4.72 6.27 10.49
CA LYS A 177 4.48 4.98 9.81
C LYS A 177 5.12 5.02 8.44
N GLN A 178 5.67 3.89 8.01
CA GLN A 178 6.35 3.76 6.73
C GLN A 178 5.90 2.48 6.05
N GLY A 179 5.91 2.50 4.73
CA GLY A 179 5.63 1.32 3.95
C GLY A 179 5.63 1.58 2.46
N THR A 180 5.58 0.51 1.70
CA THR A 180 5.66 0.53 0.24
C THR A 180 4.30 0.24 -0.35
N VAL A 181 3.94 0.96 -1.41
CA VAL A 181 2.83 0.59 -2.30
C VAL A 181 3.40 0.03 -3.59
N THR A 182 2.97 -1.17 -3.98
CA THR A 182 3.32 -1.79 -5.27
C THR A 182 2.16 -1.68 -6.27
N VAL A 183 2.44 -1.15 -7.45
CA VAL A 183 1.44 -0.91 -8.50
C VAL A 183 1.92 -1.51 -9.83
N PRO A 184 1.06 -2.22 -10.59
CA PRO A 184 1.43 -2.78 -11.90
C PRO A 184 1.68 -1.69 -12.95
N VAL A 185 2.52 -1.98 -13.94
CA VAL A 185 2.82 -1.08 -15.07
C VAL A 185 2.70 -1.85 -16.40
N GLU A 186 1.83 -1.40 -17.30
CA GLU A 186 1.67 -2.04 -18.62
C GLU A 186 2.84 -1.70 -19.55
N LYS A 187 3.27 -0.43 -19.61
CA LYS A 187 4.34 0.03 -20.53
C LYS A 187 5.39 0.88 -19.82
N ILE A 188 6.42 0.21 -19.32
CA ILE A 188 7.47 0.80 -18.50
C ILE A 188 8.31 1.89 -19.19
N SER A 189 8.53 1.80 -20.49
CA SER A 189 9.44 2.70 -21.23
C SER A 189 8.93 4.14 -21.34
N SER A 190 7.66 4.37 -21.00
CA SER A 190 6.98 5.66 -21.19
C SER A 190 6.61 6.33 -19.86
N VAL A 191 7.07 5.79 -18.72
CA VAL A 191 6.77 6.29 -17.39
C VAL A 191 7.87 7.26 -16.91
N ASN A 192 7.53 8.54 -16.77
CA ASN A 192 8.40 9.61 -16.30
C ASN A 192 7.82 10.39 -15.11
N SER A 193 6.56 10.14 -14.75
CA SER A 193 5.93 10.66 -13.55
C SER A 193 4.82 9.72 -13.08
N VAL A 194 4.43 9.87 -11.82
CA VAL A 194 3.24 9.24 -11.25
C VAL A 194 2.42 10.29 -10.51
N ARG A 195 1.14 10.41 -10.85
CA ARG A 195 0.15 11.13 -10.06
C ARG A 195 -0.52 10.13 -9.12
N VAL A 196 -0.51 10.45 -7.84
CA VAL A 196 -1.00 9.62 -6.76
C VAL A 196 -2.25 10.27 -6.19
N LYS A 197 -3.29 9.45 -5.97
CA LYS A 197 -4.51 9.85 -5.30
C LYS A 197 -4.89 8.86 -4.22
N PHE A 198 -5.12 9.31 -2.99
CA PHE A 198 -5.67 8.49 -1.91
C PHE A 198 -6.24 9.38 -0.81
N ASP A 199 -7.06 8.79 0.05
CA ASP A 199 -7.81 9.53 1.05
C ASP A 199 -7.18 9.33 2.45
N ALA A 200 -7.41 10.33 3.29
CA ALA A 200 -7.09 10.32 4.71
C ALA A 200 -8.20 11.00 5.51
N SER A 201 -8.39 10.59 6.75
CA SER A 201 -9.42 11.14 7.65
C SER A 201 -8.96 11.12 9.10
N GLY A 202 -9.73 11.77 9.97
CA GLY A 202 -9.69 11.49 11.40
C GLY A 202 -10.27 10.11 11.70
N GLN A 203 -9.89 9.52 12.84
CA GLN A 203 -10.54 8.31 13.36
C GLN A 203 -11.88 8.61 14.05
N ASP A 204 -12.11 9.87 14.44
CA ASP A 204 -13.42 10.35 14.89
C ASP A 204 -14.23 10.81 13.68
N PHE A 205 -15.15 9.96 13.22
CA PHE A 205 -16.00 10.22 12.07
C PHE A 205 -17.00 11.38 12.26
N SER A 206 -17.07 11.97 13.46
CA SER A 206 -17.88 13.17 13.71
C SER A 206 -17.11 14.48 13.48
N ASP A 207 -15.78 14.40 13.32
CA ASP A 207 -14.89 15.53 13.05
C ASP A 207 -14.28 15.41 11.63
N ASP A 208 -14.89 16.11 10.68
CA ASP A 208 -14.45 16.16 9.29
C ASP A 208 -13.28 17.11 9.04
N SER A 209 -12.79 17.81 10.08
CA SER A 209 -11.67 18.76 9.94
C SER A 209 -10.35 18.10 9.54
N LEU A 210 -10.28 16.77 9.69
CA LEU A 210 -9.14 15.93 9.33
C LEU A 210 -9.35 15.18 8.01
N ASP A 211 -10.48 15.35 7.32
CA ASP A 211 -10.68 14.75 6.00
C ASP A 211 -9.78 15.42 4.96
N HIS A 212 -9.13 14.59 4.12
CA HIS A 212 -8.20 15.07 3.12
C HIS A 212 -8.01 14.10 1.96
N ASP A 213 -8.21 14.61 0.75
CA ASP A 213 -7.88 13.90 -0.48
C ASP A 213 -6.46 14.30 -0.89
N PHE A 214 -5.50 13.38 -0.78
CA PHE A 214 -4.19 13.60 -1.36
C PHE A 214 -4.28 13.46 -2.87
N ASP A 215 -3.81 14.47 -3.60
CA ASP A 215 -3.68 14.45 -5.05
C ASP A 215 -2.39 15.18 -5.45
N PHE A 216 -1.36 14.43 -5.81
CA PHE A 216 -0.05 15.00 -6.13
C PHE A 216 0.68 14.22 -7.21
N THR A 217 1.63 14.88 -7.87
CA THR A 217 2.44 14.29 -8.93
C THR A 217 3.91 14.31 -8.57
N ILE A 218 4.58 13.17 -8.74
CA ILE A 218 6.01 13.01 -8.57
C ILE A 218 6.65 12.74 -9.94
N THR A 219 7.62 13.56 -10.32
CA THR A 219 8.46 13.34 -11.49
C THR A 219 9.59 12.36 -11.16
N LEU A 220 9.88 11.46 -12.10
CA LEU A 220 10.92 10.43 -12.00
C LEU A 220 12.18 10.89 -12.74
N SER A 221 12.97 11.75 -12.10
CA SER A 221 14.26 12.24 -12.62
C SER A 221 15.43 11.46 -12.03
#